data_AF-A0A096AXP1-F1
#
_entry.id   AF-A0A096AXP1-F1
#
_cell.length_a   1.000
_cell.length_b   1.000
_cell.length_c   1.000
_cell.angle_alpha   90.00
_cell.angle_beta   90.00
_cell.angle_gamma   90.00
#
_symmetry.space_group_name_H-M   'P 1'
#
loop_
_entity.id
_entity.type
_entity.pdbx_description
1 polymer ?
#
loop_
_entity_poly.entity_id
_entity_poly.type
_entity_poly.pdbx_seq_one_letter_code
_entity_poly.pdbx_strand_id
1 'polypeptide(L)'
;MNRDNDRQTSIILAVLGILPIVWLGLLIAPSVKGGLPEILPSLMNVMSDPFHIELCEDSVKAVLVLLLCYGMGIGIYFSTRRNYRRREEHGSAKWGNAKAVDKKYRQNPPSENKLMTQAVRIGLNGKKPPQSEHPCLRRFRCR
;
A
#
# COMPACT_ATOMS: atom_id res chain seq x y z
N MET A 1 -13.02 11.72 4.56
CA MET A 1 -12.97 10.28 4.24
C MET A 1 -12.53 9.54 5.50
N ASN A 2 -13.47 8.84 6.14
CA ASN A 2 -13.28 8.21 7.45
C ASN A 2 -12.55 6.87 7.27
N ARG A 3 -11.32 6.74 7.77
CA ARG A 3 -10.52 5.51 7.62
C ARG A 3 -11.24 4.28 8.17
N ASP A 4 -12.07 4.48 9.18
CA ASP A 4 -12.85 3.40 9.79
C ASP A 4 -13.89 2.86 8.81
N ASN A 5 -14.54 3.74 8.02
CA ASN A 5 -15.50 3.31 6.99
C ASN A 5 -14.79 2.53 5.88
N ASP A 6 -13.61 2.96 5.43
CA ASP A 6 -12.85 2.24 4.39
C ASP A 6 -12.44 0.84 4.86
N ARG A 7 -12.08 0.70 6.13
CA ARG A 7 -11.74 -0.59 6.76
C ARG A 7 -12.98 -1.48 6.88
N GLN A 8 -14.09 -0.92 7.36
CA GLN A 8 -15.38 -1.63 7.46
C GLN A 8 -15.84 -2.12 6.09
N THR A 9 -15.84 -1.25 5.07
CA THR A 9 -16.19 -1.63 3.69
C THR A 9 -15.28 -2.74 3.16
N SER A 10 -13.96 -2.67 3.41
CA SER A 10 -13.05 -3.74 2.98
C SER A 10 -13.30 -5.08 3.66
N ILE A 11 -13.70 -5.08 4.93
CA ILE A 11 -14.08 -6.29 5.67
C ILE A 11 -15.39 -6.84 5.13
N ILE A 12 -16.39 -5.97 4.90
CA ILE A 12 -17.68 -6.36 4.34
C ILE A 12 -17.50 -7.01 2.96
N LEU A 13 -16.68 -6.42 2.09
CA LEU A 13 -16.38 -6.98 0.77
C LEU A 13 -15.66 -8.34 0.88
N ALA A 14 -14.74 -8.50 1.84
CA ALA A 14 -14.06 -9.77 2.08
C ALA A 14 -15.03 -10.87 2.55
N VAL A 15 -16.00 -10.52 3.42
CA VAL A 15 -17.03 -11.47 3.89
C VAL A 15 -18.01 -11.81 2.76
N LEU A 16 -18.44 -10.83 1.96
CA LEU A 16 -19.32 -11.07 0.81
C LEU A 16 -18.66 -11.99 -0.22
N GLY A 17 -17.34 -11.90 -0.40
CA GLY A 17 -16.59 -12.77 -1.29
C GLY A 17 -16.48 -14.23 -0.83
N ILE A 18 -16.89 -14.57 0.40
CA ILE A 18 -16.98 -15.97 0.85
C ILE A 18 -18.10 -16.72 0.12
N LEU A 19 -19.22 -16.04 -0.16
CA LEU A 19 -20.38 -16.64 -0.84
C LEU A 19 -20.02 -17.27 -2.20
N PRO A 20 -19.35 -16.57 -3.15
CA PRO A 20 -18.97 -17.16 -4.42
C PRO A 20 -17.91 -18.26 -4.27
N ILE A 21 -17.03 -18.18 -3.25
CA ILE A 21 -16.00 -19.21 -3.01
C ILE A 21 -16.63 -20.53 -2.55
N VAL A 22 -17.60 -20.46 -1.63
CA VAL A 22 -18.33 -21.64 -1.16
C VAL A 22 -19.13 -22.27 -2.29
N TRP A 23 -19.82 -21.44 -3.08
CA TRP A 23 -20.57 -21.87 -4.26
C TRP A 23 -19.66 -22.59 -5.27
N LEU A 24 -18.53 -21.99 -5.62
CA LEU A 24 -17.56 -22.57 -6.54
C LEU A 24 -16.94 -23.88 -6.00
N GLY A 25 -16.68 -23.96 -4.70
CA GLY A 25 -16.17 -25.20 -4.08
C GLY A 25 -17.16 -26.36 -4.10
N LEU A 26 -18.46 -26.08 -3.94
CA LEU A 26 -19.52 -27.08 -4.06
C LEU A 26 -19.67 -27.61 -5.49
N LEU A 27 -19.45 -26.76 -6.50
CA LEU A 27 -19.55 -27.14 -7.91
C LEU A 27 -18.33 -27.90 -8.43
N ILE A 28 -17.14 -27.61 -7.91
CA ILE A 28 -15.90 -28.32 -8.28
C ILE A 28 -15.76 -29.65 -7.54
N ALA A 29 -16.40 -29.79 -6.37
CA ALA A 29 -16.34 -30.98 -5.53
C ALA A 29 -16.49 -32.34 -6.26
N PRO A 30 -17.50 -32.58 -7.11
CA PRO A 30 -17.64 -33.84 -7.83
C PRO A 30 -16.48 -34.13 -8.81
N SER A 31 -15.83 -33.08 -9.32
CA SER A 31 -14.77 -33.16 -10.33
C SER A 31 -13.37 -33.31 -9.75
N VAL A 32 -13.20 -33.17 -8.43
CA VAL A 32 -11.92 -33.42 -7.76
C VAL A 32 -11.56 -34.92 -7.81
N LYS A 33 -12.55 -35.81 -7.95
CA LYS A 33 -12.33 -37.27 -7.99
C LYS A 33 -11.62 -37.77 -9.24
N GLY A 34 -11.83 -37.16 -10.41
CA GLY A 34 -11.10 -37.52 -11.63
C GLY A 34 -9.93 -36.60 -11.98
N GLY A 35 -9.55 -35.72 -11.05
CA GLY A 35 -8.32 -34.93 -11.12
C GLY A 35 -8.39 -33.71 -12.04
N LEU A 36 -7.22 -33.11 -12.30
CA LEU A 36 -7.05 -31.86 -13.06
C LEU A 36 -7.75 -31.81 -14.45
N PRO A 37 -7.76 -32.89 -15.27
CA PRO A 37 -8.39 -32.83 -16.59
C PRO A 37 -9.93 -32.77 -16.54
N GLU A 38 -10.57 -33.21 -15.45
CA GLU A 38 -12.03 -33.14 -15.29
C GLU A 38 -12.52 -31.78 -14.73
N ILE A 39 -11.61 -30.95 -14.20
CA ILE A 39 -11.94 -29.63 -13.67
C ILE A 39 -12.32 -28.64 -14.78
N LEU A 40 -11.74 -28.79 -15.97
CA LEU A 40 -12.03 -27.90 -17.11
C LEU A 40 -13.44 -28.10 -17.69
N PRO A 41 -13.87 -29.32 -18.07
CA PRO A 41 -15.22 -29.56 -18.58
C PRO A 41 -16.29 -29.35 -17.51
N SER A 42 -16.00 -29.64 -16.24
CA SER A 42 -16.94 -29.34 -15.15
C SER A 42 -17.15 -27.84 -14.96
N LEU A 43 -16.10 -27.02 -15.01
CA LEU A 43 -16.25 -25.56 -14.97
C LEU A 43 -17.08 -25.02 -16.15
N MET A 44 -16.96 -25.64 -17.33
CA MET A 44 -17.79 -25.31 -18.49
C MET A 44 -19.25 -25.72 -18.29
N ASN A 45 -19.51 -26.90 -17.72
CA ASN A 45 -20.88 -27.34 -17.43
C ASN A 45 -21.55 -26.50 -16.32
N VAL A 46 -20.78 -26.05 -15.33
CA VAL A 46 -21.25 -25.15 -14.25
C VAL A 46 -21.73 -23.80 -14.80
N MET A 47 -21.10 -23.31 -15.88
CA MET A 47 -21.54 -22.10 -16.57
C MET A 47 -22.89 -22.30 -17.30
N SER A 48 -23.20 -23.54 -17.70
CA SER A 48 -24.46 -23.90 -18.35
C SER A 48 -25.58 -24.16 -17.34
N ASP A 49 -25.28 -24.82 -16.21
CA ASP A 49 -26.24 -25.13 -15.14
C ASP A 49 -25.71 -24.75 -13.75
N PRO A 50 -25.91 -23.50 -13.31
CA PRO A 50 -25.29 -22.95 -12.08
C PRO A 50 -25.91 -23.46 -10.76
N PHE A 51 -27.00 -24.24 -10.81
CA PHE A 51 -27.76 -24.70 -9.64
C PHE A 51 -27.68 -26.21 -9.39
N HIS A 52 -26.93 -26.97 -10.19
CA HIS A 52 -26.77 -28.41 -9.99
C HIS A 52 -25.69 -28.69 -8.92
N ILE A 53 -26.13 -28.90 -7.68
CA ILE A 53 -25.24 -29.11 -6.52
C ILE A 53 -25.31 -30.57 -6.06
N GLU A 54 -24.22 -31.31 -6.29
CA GLU A 54 -24.07 -32.67 -5.78
C GLU A 54 -23.24 -32.69 -4.50
N LEU A 55 -23.89 -32.97 -3.37
CA LEU A 55 -23.25 -33.07 -2.06
C LEU A 55 -22.47 -34.40 -1.95
N CYS A 56 -21.20 -34.36 -2.34
CA CYS A 56 -20.25 -35.47 -2.15
C CYS A 56 -19.49 -35.34 -0.82
N GLU A 57 -18.96 -36.44 -0.28
CA GLU A 57 -18.14 -36.44 0.94
C GLU A 57 -16.88 -35.55 0.81
N ASP A 58 -16.32 -35.46 -0.40
CA ASP A 58 -15.16 -34.62 -0.69
C ASP A 58 -15.50 -33.13 -0.90
N SER A 59 -16.80 -32.78 -0.96
CA SER A 59 -17.25 -31.39 -1.11
C SER A 59 -16.82 -30.51 0.05
N VAL A 60 -16.91 -31.04 1.26
CA VAL A 60 -16.48 -30.34 2.48
C VAL A 60 -14.98 -30.07 2.44
N LYS A 61 -14.17 -31.03 1.97
CA LYS A 61 -12.71 -30.87 1.85
C LYS A 61 -12.36 -29.82 0.80
N ALA A 62 -13.02 -29.85 -0.36
CA ALA A 62 -12.79 -28.91 -1.45
C ALA A 62 -13.13 -27.46 -1.05
N VAL A 63 -14.29 -27.26 -0.41
CA VAL A 63 -14.71 -25.95 0.11
C VAL A 63 -13.75 -25.45 1.18
N LEU A 64 -13.32 -26.33 2.10
CA LEU A 64 -12.40 -25.96 3.17
C LEU A 64 -11.04 -25.52 2.63
N VAL A 65 -10.48 -26.24 1.65
CA VAL A 65 -9.22 -25.86 0.99
C VAL A 65 -9.33 -24.51 0.29
N LEU A 66 -10.42 -24.28 -0.46
CA LEU A 66 -10.65 -23.00 -1.15
C LEU A 66 -10.83 -21.84 -0.17
N LEU A 67 -11.53 -22.05 0.95
CA LEU A 67 -11.67 -21.05 2.01
C LEU A 67 -10.34 -20.71 2.67
N LEU A 68 -9.47 -21.71 2.91
CA LEU A 68 -8.13 -21.47 3.44
C LEU A 68 -7.28 -20.65 2.46
N CYS A 69 -7.29 -21.00 1.18
CA CYS A 69 -6.59 -20.23 0.14
C CYS A 69 -7.11 -18.79 0.05
N TYR A 70 -8.43 -18.61 0.12
CA TYR A 70 -9.08 -17.29 0.08
C TYR A 70 -8.72 -16.45 1.30
N GLY A 71 -8.80 -17.04 2.50
CA GLY A 71 -8.42 -16.39 3.76
C GLY A 71 -6.94 -16.00 3.78
N MET A 72 -6.07 -16.85 3.25
CA MET A 72 -4.64 -16.55 3.11
C MET A 72 -4.40 -15.37 2.14
N GLY A 73 -5.06 -15.37 0.98
CA GLY A 73 -4.96 -14.27 0.01
C GLY A 73 -5.44 -12.93 0.57
N ILE A 74 -6.57 -12.93 1.28
CA ILE A 74 -7.07 -11.75 2.00
C ILE A 74 -6.09 -11.30 3.09
N GLY A 75 -5.54 -12.23 3.86
CA GLY A 75 -4.55 -11.94 4.90
C GLY A 75 -3.33 -11.19 4.34
N ILE A 76 -2.81 -11.64 3.20
CA ILE A 76 -1.71 -10.99 2.48
C ILE A 76 -2.12 -9.61 1.95
N TYR A 77 -3.33 -9.48 1.40
CA TYR A 77 -3.85 -8.19 0.93
C TYR A 77 -3.91 -7.15 2.06
N PHE A 78 -4.40 -7.55 3.23
CA PHE A 78 -4.46 -6.67 4.40
C PHE A 78 -3.07 -6.39 4.99
N SER A 79 -2.16 -7.36 5.00
CA SER A 79 -0.79 -7.14 5.52
C SER A 79 0.03 -6.19 4.63
N THR A 80 -0.26 -6.17 3.32
CA THR A 80 0.46 -5.35 2.34
C THR A 80 -0.03 -3.89 2.32
N ARG A 81 -1.18 -3.59 2.94
CA ARG A 81 -1.65 -2.20 3.07
C ARG A 81 -0.66 -1.37 3.89
N ARG A 82 0.09 -0.51 3.21
CA ARG A 82 1.01 0.44 3.86
C ARG A 82 0.23 1.34 4.81
N ASN A 83 0.67 1.41 6.07
CA ASN A 83 0.12 2.34 7.05
C ASN A 83 0.67 3.76 6.79
N TYR A 84 0.08 4.47 5.83
CA TYR A 84 0.43 5.86 5.56
C TYR A 84 -0.17 6.76 6.66
N ARG A 85 0.68 7.47 7.40
CA ARG A 85 0.25 8.47 8.38
C ARG A 85 0.09 9.81 7.67
N ARG A 86 -1.16 10.16 7.33
CA ARG A 86 -1.48 11.42 6.65
C ARG A 86 -0.90 12.59 7.43
N ARG A 87 -0.19 13.49 6.74
CA ARG A 87 0.44 14.73 7.24
C ARG A 87 1.80 14.55 7.94
N GLU A 88 2.33 13.33 8.07
CA GLU A 88 3.70 13.11 8.52
C GLU A 88 4.64 12.97 7.32
N GLU A 89 5.39 14.03 6.98
CA GLU A 89 6.27 14.05 5.80
C GLU A 89 7.41 13.02 5.86
N HIS A 90 7.85 12.68 7.07
CA HIS A 90 8.91 11.69 7.30
C HIS A 90 8.39 10.44 8.04
N GLY A 91 7.08 10.31 8.27
CA GLY A 91 6.53 9.21 9.10
C GLY A 91 7.22 9.10 10.46
N SER A 92 7.40 7.86 10.95
CA SER A 92 8.17 7.61 12.19
C SER A 92 9.69 7.75 12.04
N ALA A 93 10.20 8.08 10.85
CA ALA A 93 11.64 8.24 10.63
C ALA A 93 12.15 9.55 11.25
N LYS A 94 12.80 9.44 12.43
CA LYS A 94 13.59 10.51 13.06
C LYS A 94 15.01 10.52 12.48
N TRP A 95 15.17 10.69 11.17
CA TRP A 95 16.48 10.59 10.52
C TRP A 95 17.35 11.85 10.69
N GLY A 96 16.83 12.87 11.37
CA GLY A 96 17.58 14.07 11.73
C GLY A 96 16.69 15.26 12.06
N ASN A 97 17.30 16.34 12.52
CA ASN A 97 16.59 17.59 12.79
C ASN A 97 16.41 18.39 11.49
N ALA A 98 15.21 18.38 10.92
CA ALA A 98 14.87 19.12 9.69
C ALA A 98 15.22 20.61 9.78
N LYS A 99 15.09 21.24 10.96
CA LYS A 99 15.44 22.66 11.17
C LYS A 99 16.94 22.91 11.04
N ALA A 100 17.78 21.94 11.44
CA ALA A 100 19.22 22.06 11.28
C ALA A 100 19.63 21.99 9.80
N VAL A 101 18.95 21.14 9.02
CA VAL A 101 19.13 21.04 7.56
C VAL A 101 18.66 22.33 6.87
N ASP A 102 17.49 22.85 7.23
CA ASP A 102 16.99 24.15 6.72
C ASP A 102 18.01 25.26 6.97
N LYS A 103 18.52 25.40 8.20
CA LYS A 103 19.51 26.43 8.54
C LYS A 103 20.78 26.34 7.69
N LYS A 104 21.21 25.14 7.29
CA LYS A 104 22.43 24.93 6.51
C LYS A 104 22.27 25.34 5.04
N TYR A 105 21.09 25.10 4.45
CA TYR A 105 20.88 25.23 3.00
C TYR A 105 19.96 26.40 2.59
N ARG A 106 19.31 27.05 3.56
CA ARG A 106 18.48 28.23 3.32
C ARG A 106 19.35 29.44 2.95
N GLN A 107 18.93 30.20 1.94
CA GLN A 107 19.58 31.46 1.54
C GLN A 107 18.66 32.66 1.86
N ASN A 108 19.23 33.86 1.93
CA ASN A 108 18.48 35.11 2.01
C ASN A 108 18.64 35.87 0.67
N PRO A 109 17.58 36.48 0.13
CA PRO A 109 16.23 36.57 0.67
C PRO A 109 15.43 35.24 0.56
N PRO A 110 14.51 34.95 1.50
CA PRO A 110 13.79 33.67 1.53
C PRO A 110 12.84 33.44 0.35
N SER A 111 12.50 34.48 -0.41
CA SER A 111 11.71 34.42 -1.64
C SER A 111 12.38 33.65 -2.77
N GLU A 112 13.71 33.56 -2.76
CA GLU A 112 14.50 32.85 -3.79
C GLU A 112 14.70 31.36 -3.46
N ASN A 113 14.29 30.91 -2.27
CA ASN A 113 14.44 29.53 -1.86
C ASN A 113 13.28 28.67 -2.37
N LYS A 114 13.61 27.45 -2.81
CA LYS A 114 12.61 26.44 -3.14
C LYS A 114 12.18 25.68 -1.87
N LEU A 115 10.87 25.55 -1.67
CA LEU A 115 10.29 24.68 -0.63
C LEU A 115 10.46 23.22 -1.05
N MET A 116 11.09 22.41 -0.20
CA MET A 116 11.28 20.96 -0.43
C MET A 116 10.36 20.14 0.48
N THR A 117 10.21 20.58 1.73
CA THR A 117 9.34 19.99 2.74
C THR A 117 8.66 21.12 3.53
N GLN A 118 7.70 20.82 4.41
CA GLN A 118 7.10 21.81 5.30
C GLN A 118 8.16 22.54 6.15
N ALA A 119 9.27 21.85 6.49
CA ALA A 119 10.29 22.36 7.40
C ALA A 119 11.61 22.77 6.71
N VAL A 120 11.86 22.40 5.45
CA VAL A 120 13.15 22.60 4.76
C VAL A 120 12.98 23.36 3.45
N ARG A 121 13.80 24.39 3.29
CA ARG A 121 13.92 25.23 2.09
C ARG A 121 15.38 25.26 1.64
N ILE A 122 15.60 25.25 0.34
CA ILE A 122 16.94 25.24 -0.24
C ILE A 122 17.06 26.40 -1.22
N GLY A 123 18.13 27.18 -1.08
CA GLY A 123 18.48 28.20 -2.07
C GLY A 123 19.14 27.58 -3.30
N LEU A 124 18.75 28.03 -4.49
CA LEU A 124 19.21 27.45 -5.76
C LEU A 124 20.59 27.96 -6.20
N ASN A 125 21.25 28.82 -5.43
CA ASN A 125 22.58 29.33 -5.75
C ASN A 125 23.71 28.32 -5.42
N GLY A 126 23.60 27.07 -5.88
CA GLY A 126 24.62 26.02 -5.68
C GLY A 126 25.92 26.23 -6.47
N LYS A 127 25.99 27.24 -7.33
CA LYS A 127 27.16 27.59 -8.15
C LYS A 127 28.04 28.72 -7.59
N LYS A 128 27.65 29.40 -6.52
CA LYS A 128 28.55 30.35 -5.85
C LYS A 128 29.37 29.57 -4.82
N PRO A 129 30.71 29.55 -4.90
CA PRO A 129 31.51 29.09 -3.77
C PRO A 129 31.09 29.92 -2.54
N PRO A 130 31.12 29.35 -1.32
CA PRO A 130 30.79 30.12 -0.13
C PRO A 130 31.64 31.38 -0.17
N GLN A 131 30.98 32.52 -0.25
CA GLN A 131 31.67 33.80 -0.13
C GLN A 131 32.13 33.82 1.32
N SER A 132 33.34 33.33 1.55
CA SER A 132 34.08 33.53 2.78
C SER A 132 34.29 35.03 2.88
N GLU A 133 33.31 35.73 3.46
CA GLU A 133 33.59 37.01 4.09
C GLU A 133 34.56 36.70 5.22
N HIS A 134 35.85 36.66 4.87
CA HIS A 134 36.93 36.62 5.83
C HIS A 134 36.74 37.83 6.76
N PRO A 135 36.77 37.64 8.10
CA PRO A 135 36.59 38.73 9.06
C PRO A 135 37.52 39.94 8.83
N CYS A 136 38.64 39.74 8.12
CA CYS A 136 39.58 40.80 7.78
C CYS A 136 39.06 41.81 6.74
N LEU A 137 38.11 41.45 5.86
CA LEU A 137 37.62 42.34 4.79
C LEU A 137 36.54 43.34 5.25
N ARG A 138 35.98 43.19 6.45
CA ARG A 138 35.08 44.20 7.04
C ARG A 138 35.81 45.45 7.51
N ARG A 139 37.11 45.38 7.78
CA ARG A 139 37.88 46.49 8.36
C ARG A 139 38.30 47.56 7.34
N PHE A 140 38.19 47.28 6.04
CA PHE A 140 38.63 48.19 4.97
C PHE A 140 37.48 48.92 4.25
N ARG A 141 36.22 48.72 4.66
CA ARG A 141 35.05 49.41 4.08
C ARG A 141 34.52 50.55 4.96
N CYS A 142 35.35 51.06 5.86
CA CYS A 142 35.14 52.30 6.59
C CYS A 142 36.43 53.13 6.56
N ARG A 143 36.74 53.70 5.40
CA ARG A 143 37.49 54.94 5.25
C ARG A 143 37.07 55.63 3.97
#